data_AF-A0A816F846-F1
#
_entry.id   AF-A0A816F846-F1
#
_cell.length_a   1.000
_cell.length_b   1.000
_cell.length_c   1.000
_cell.angle_alpha   90.00
_cell.angle_beta   90.00
_cell.angle_gamma   90.00
#
_symmetry.space_group_name_H-M   'P 1'
#
loop_
_entity.id
_entity.type
_entity.pdbx_description
1 polymer ?
#
loop_
_entity_poly.entity_id
_entity_poly.type
_entity_poly.pdbx_seq_one_letter_code
_entity_poly.pdbx_strand_id
1 'polypeptide(L)'
;SKSRSSVGSVQLSPNNYVNSHNQSCNHCDQSRYEICNVNSSTCQCPPFTYWNNGMCMTQLFQGQLCSNTYACRTDLNLSCQPSCDFTYRCSASPVVGIGLTVAGF
;
A
#
# COMPACT_ATOMS: atom_id res chain seq x y z
N SER A 1 17.11 -11.02 -35.45
CA SER A 1 16.30 -11.92 -34.63
C SER A 1 16.62 -11.67 -33.16
N LYS A 2 15.67 -11.28 -32.30
CA LYS A 2 15.92 -11.03 -30.87
C LYS A 2 15.54 -12.27 -30.06
N SER A 3 16.52 -12.89 -29.40
CA SER A 3 16.31 -14.01 -28.49
C SER A 3 15.47 -13.54 -27.30
N ARG A 4 14.28 -14.14 -27.11
CA ARG A 4 13.49 -13.93 -25.89
C ARG A 4 13.93 -14.99 -24.87
N SER A 5 14.47 -14.54 -23.74
CA SER A 5 14.69 -15.42 -22.60
C SER A 5 13.40 -15.48 -21.79
N SER A 6 12.88 -16.69 -21.58
CA SER A 6 11.75 -16.94 -20.68
C SER A 6 12.28 -17.71 -19.46
N VAL A 7 12.02 -17.21 -18.25
CA VAL A 7 12.54 -17.77 -16.99
C VAL A 7 11.53 -18.68 -16.28
N GLY A 8 10.61 -19.27 -17.05
CA GLY A 8 9.56 -20.17 -16.55
C GLY A 8 8.15 -19.62 -16.76
N SER A 9 7.16 -20.44 -16.42
CA SER A 9 5.75 -20.08 -16.49
C SER A 9 5.13 -20.14 -15.09
N VAL A 10 4.34 -19.14 -14.75
CA VAL A 10 3.50 -19.15 -13.55
C VAL A 10 2.08 -19.46 -14.00
N GLN A 11 1.50 -20.55 -13.50
CA GLN A 11 0.07 -20.81 -13.69
C GLN A 11 -0.74 -19.87 -12.81
N LEU A 12 -1.37 -18.89 -13.46
CA LEU A 12 -2.33 -18.00 -12.84
C LEU A 12 -3.71 -18.69 -12.83
N SER A 13 -4.06 -19.34 -11.73
CA SER A 13 -5.46 -19.73 -11.50
C SER A 13 -6.30 -18.47 -11.24
N PRO A 14 -7.50 -18.32 -11.84
CA PRO A 14 -8.42 -17.20 -11.57
C PRO A 14 -8.71 -17.04 -10.07
N ASN A 15 -8.67 -18.14 -9.32
CA ASN A 15 -8.89 -18.13 -7.89
C ASN A 15 -7.83 -17.32 -7.12
N ASN A 16 -6.59 -17.20 -7.64
CA ASN A 16 -5.49 -16.47 -6.96
C ASN A 16 -5.69 -14.94 -6.88
N TYR A 17 -6.69 -14.41 -7.60
CA TYR A 17 -7.00 -12.98 -7.71
C TYR A 17 -8.41 -12.65 -7.19
N VAL A 18 -9.01 -13.57 -6.43
CA VAL A 18 -10.30 -13.31 -5.80
C VAL A 18 -10.10 -12.21 -4.75
N ASN A 19 -10.94 -11.18 -4.81
CA ASN A 19 -10.95 -10.11 -3.81
C ASN A 19 -11.54 -10.66 -2.51
N SER A 20 -10.65 -11.17 -1.66
CA SER A 20 -10.99 -11.71 -0.35
C SER A 20 -10.83 -10.66 0.76
N HIS A 21 -10.54 -9.41 0.42
CA HIS A 21 -10.27 -8.38 1.41
C HIS A 21 -11.45 -8.19 2.37
N ASN A 22 -11.17 -8.12 3.67
CA ASN A 22 -12.15 -8.12 4.76
C ASN A 22 -13.04 -9.36 4.88
N GLN A 23 -12.82 -10.43 4.10
CA GLN A 23 -13.49 -11.72 4.32
C GLN A 23 -12.92 -12.44 5.54
N SER A 24 -13.60 -13.48 6.00
CA SER A 24 -13.09 -14.34 7.09
C SER A 24 -11.80 -15.04 6.69
N CYS A 25 -10.95 -15.37 7.67
CA CYS A 25 -9.64 -15.98 7.42
C CYS A 25 -9.65 -17.26 6.59
N ASN A 26 -10.78 -17.96 6.50
CA ASN A 26 -10.95 -19.18 5.70
C ASN A 26 -10.92 -18.92 4.18
N HIS A 27 -10.93 -17.65 3.75
CA HIS A 27 -10.91 -17.26 2.33
C HIS A 27 -9.59 -16.62 1.89
N CYS A 28 -8.62 -16.44 2.81
CA CYS A 28 -7.36 -15.78 2.45
C CYS A 28 -6.43 -16.69 1.64
N ASP A 29 -6.60 -18.01 1.74
CA ASP A 29 -5.88 -19.00 0.93
C ASP A 29 -6.17 -18.86 -0.58
N GLN A 30 -7.29 -18.21 -0.91
CA GLN A 30 -7.66 -17.88 -2.28
C GLN A 30 -6.89 -16.67 -2.81
N SER A 31 -6.45 -15.73 -1.96
CA SER A 31 -5.72 -14.54 -2.42
C SER A 31 -4.23 -14.64 -2.08
N ARG A 32 -3.36 -14.57 -3.09
CA ARG A 32 -1.90 -14.57 -2.85
C ARG A 32 -1.37 -13.26 -2.26
N TYR A 33 -2.20 -12.22 -2.23
CA TYR A 33 -1.80 -10.87 -1.81
C TYR A 33 -2.22 -10.55 -0.38
N GLU A 34 -3.07 -11.37 0.22
CA GLU A 34 -3.67 -11.14 1.53
C GLU A 34 -3.24 -12.22 2.52
N ILE A 35 -3.28 -11.87 3.79
CA ILE A 35 -3.00 -12.78 4.91
C ILE A 35 -4.13 -12.70 5.93
N CYS A 36 -4.34 -13.78 6.68
CA CYS A 36 -5.24 -13.74 7.84
C CYS A 36 -4.63 -12.85 8.93
N ASN A 37 -5.27 -11.72 9.21
CA ASN A 37 -4.95 -10.92 10.37
C ASN A 37 -5.65 -11.51 11.59
N VAL A 38 -4.86 -12.06 12.52
CA VAL A 38 -5.37 -12.74 13.72
C VAL A 38 -6.12 -11.81 14.68
N ASN A 39 -5.84 -10.50 14.64
CA ASN A 39 -6.51 -9.54 15.52
C ASN A 39 -7.91 -9.22 15.03
N SER A 40 -8.09 -9.09 13.70
CA SER A 40 -9.39 -8.80 13.09
C SER A 40 -10.12 -10.06 12.60
N SER A 41 -9.50 -11.23 12.65
CA SER A 41 -9.98 -12.50 12.09
C SER A 41 -10.44 -12.40 10.62
N THR A 42 -9.81 -11.49 9.86
CA THR A 42 -10.15 -11.20 8.46
C THR A 42 -8.93 -11.17 7.56
N CYS A 43 -9.14 -11.34 6.25
CA CYS A 43 -8.10 -11.20 5.24
C CYS A 43 -7.72 -9.73 5.08
N GLN A 44 -6.46 -9.44 5.39
CA GLN A 44 -5.89 -8.10 5.35
C GLN A 44 -4.60 -8.12 4.55
N CYS A 45 -4.18 -6.94 4.13
CA CYS A 45 -2.89 -6.79 3.51
C CYS A 45 -1.75 -7.09 4.51
N PRO A 46 -0.68 -7.77 4.06
CA PRO A 46 0.49 -8.02 4.89
C PRO A 46 1.16 -6.71 5.35
N PRO A 47 2.06 -6.77 6.35
CA PRO A 47 2.80 -5.60 6.81
C PRO A 47 3.50 -4.86 5.66
N PHE A 48 3.55 -3.52 5.76
CA PHE A 48 4.15 -2.63 4.77
C PHE A 48 3.47 -2.66 3.38
N THR A 49 2.23 -3.11 3.32
CA THR A 49 1.40 -3.05 2.11
C THR A 49 0.05 -2.40 2.43
N TYR A 50 -0.64 -1.91 1.39
CA TYR A 50 -1.94 -1.27 1.51
C TYR A 50 -2.89 -1.79 0.44
N TRP A 51 -4.19 -1.78 0.75
CA TRP A 51 -5.21 -2.20 -0.19
C TRP A 51 -5.50 -1.08 -1.22
N ASN A 52 -5.37 -1.37 -2.51
CA ASN A 52 -5.63 -0.40 -3.58
C ASN A 52 -7.00 -0.56 -4.28
N ASN A 53 -7.97 -1.21 -3.64
CA ASN A 53 -9.27 -1.63 -4.21
C ASN A 53 -9.23 -2.80 -5.20
N GLY A 54 -8.08 -3.46 -5.37
CA GLY A 54 -8.01 -4.71 -6.14
C GLY A 54 -6.99 -5.71 -5.62
N MET A 55 -5.88 -5.21 -5.06
CA MET A 55 -4.81 -6.03 -4.49
C MET A 55 -4.03 -5.27 -3.43
N CYS A 56 -3.25 -6.00 -2.64
CA CYS A 56 -2.29 -5.38 -1.72
C CYS A 56 -1.05 -4.90 -2.49
N MET A 57 -0.80 -3.61 -2.42
CA MET A 57 0.34 -2.92 -3.03
C MET A 57 1.35 -2.55 -1.96
N THR A 58 2.64 -2.59 -2.30
CA THR A 58 3.69 -2.15 -1.38
C THR A 58 3.51 -0.67 -1.01
N GLN A 59 3.64 -0.35 0.27
CA GLN A 59 3.66 1.03 0.73
C GLN A 59 4.89 1.78 0.22
N LEU A 60 4.69 3.06 0.00
CA LEU A 60 5.60 3.99 -0.63
C LEU A 60 6.46 4.72 0.40
N PHE A 61 7.71 4.95 0.02
CA PHE A 61 8.70 5.72 0.75
C PHE A 61 8.59 7.22 0.44
N GLN A 62 9.37 8.00 1.16
CA GLN A 62 9.40 9.45 1.05
C GLN A 62 9.69 9.93 -0.39
N GLY A 63 8.97 10.97 -0.82
CA GLY A 63 9.10 11.61 -2.14
C GLY A 63 8.37 10.88 -3.28
N GLN A 64 7.88 9.66 -3.06
CA GLN A 64 7.14 8.92 -4.07
C GLN A 64 5.71 9.45 -4.22
N LEU A 65 5.20 9.44 -5.45
CA LEU A 65 3.85 9.88 -5.78
C LEU A 65 2.81 8.95 -5.14
N CYS A 66 1.84 9.52 -4.45
CA CYS A 66 0.79 8.79 -3.75
C CYS A 66 -0.59 9.32 -4.14
N SER A 67 -1.61 8.46 -4.01
CA SER A 67 -3.01 8.84 -4.24
C SER A 67 -3.83 8.90 -2.94
N ASN A 68 -3.33 8.30 -1.87
CA ASN A 68 -3.96 8.31 -0.55
C ASN A 68 -2.90 8.14 0.55
N THR A 69 -3.26 8.48 1.78
CA THR A 69 -2.34 8.40 2.94
C THR A 69 -1.92 6.98 3.30
N TYR A 70 -2.78 5.98 3.10
CA TYR A 70 -2.47 4.58 3.38
C TYR A 70 -1.39 4.00 2.47
N ALA A 71 -1.21 4.61 1.30
CA ALA A 71 -0.17 4.25 0.36
C ALA A 71 1.24 4.54 0.90
N CYS A 72 1.39 5.40 1.91
CA CYS A 72 2.70 5.74 2.48
C CYS A 72 3.07 4.84 3.67
N ARG A 73 4.37 4.67 3.91
CA ARG A 73 4.91 3.92 5.05
C ARG A 73 4.59 4.60 6.39
N THR A 74 3.56 4.12 7.06
CA THR A 74 3.07 4.68 8.33
C THR A 74 4.02 4.44 9.50
N ASP A 75 4.82 3.36 9.45
CA ASP A 75 5.90 3.07 10.40
C ASP A 75 7.03 4.10 10.37
N LEU A 76 7.17 4.84 9.26
CA LEU A 76 8.09 5.97 9.11
C LEU A 76 7.41 7.33 9.35
N ASN A 77 6.18 7.33 9.88
CA ASN A 77 5.35 8.53 10.06
C ASN A 77 5.15 9.34 8.76
N LEU A 78 5.10 8.65 7.61
CA LEU A 78 4.83 9.26 6.31
C LEU A 78 3.33 9.29 6.03
N SER A 79 2.87 10.39 5.45
CA SER A 79 1.51 10.55 4.94
C SER A 79 1.53 11.18 3.55
N CYS A 80 0.41 11.07 2.83
CA CYS A 80 0.32 11.57 1.47
C CYS A 80 0.01 13.07 1.51
N GLN A 81 1.03 13.90 1.29
CA GLN A 81 0.96 15.35 1.42
C GLN A 81 1.06 16.05 0.07
N PRO A 82 0.44 17.23 -0.09
CA PRO A 82 0.62 18.03 -1.28
C PRO A 82 2.07 18.53 -1.41
N SER A 83 2.57 18.59 -2.65
CA SER A 83 3.87 19.16 -3.02
C SER A 83 3.70 20.42 -3.89
N CYS A 84 4.77 21.22 -4.00
CA CYS A 84 4.75 22.48 -4.75
C CYS A 84 4.53 22.33 -6.27
N ASP A 85 4.60 21.10 -6.79
CA ASP A 85 4.34 20.74 -8.18
C ASP A 85 2.87 20.34 -8.43
N PHE A 86 1.96 20.63 -7.49
CA PHE A 86 0.55 20.21 -7.50
C PHE A 86 0.35 18.69 -7.54
N THR A 87 1.39 17.91 -7.19
CA THR A 87 1.28 16.46 -6.99
C THR A 87 1.18 16.13 -5.50
N TYR A 88 0.83 14.88 -5.21
CA TYR A 88 0.84 14.35 -3.85
C TYR A 88 1.98 13.36 -3.68
N ARG A 89 2.74 13.50 -2.60
CA ARG A 89 3.91 12.67 -2.31
C ARG A 89 3.91 12.22 -0.87
N CYS A 90 4.48 11.04 -0.63
CA CYS A 90 4.71 10.60 0.74
C CYS A 90 5.76 11.50 1.38
N SER A 91 5.39 12.19 2.45
CA SER A 91 6.30 13.01 3.25
C SER A 91 5.96 12.87 4.72
N ALA A 92 6.88 13.29 5.60
CA ALA A 92 6.63 13.26 7.03
C ALA A 92 5.34 14.04 7.32
N SER A 93 4.39 13.39 7.98
CA SER A 93 3.17 14.08 8.37
C SER A 93 3.58 15.22 9.31
N PRO A 94 3.19 16.48 9.04
CA PRO A 94 3.44 17.53 10.00
C PRO A 94 2.74 17.09 11.28
N VAL A 95 3.51 16.81 12.32
CA VAL A 95 2.97 16.55 13.64
C VAL A 95 2.14 17.79 13.93
N VAL A 96 0.82 17.66 14.05
CA VAL A 96 -0.03 18.73 14.56
C VAL A 96 0.28 18.83 16.06
N GLY A 97 1.50 19.29 16.36
CA GLY A 97 1.82 19.91 17.61
C GLY A 97 1.11 21.25 17.58
N ILE A 98 0.06 21.35 18.38
CA ILE A 98 -0.30 22.57 19.10
C ILE A 98 0.94 23.48 19.27
N GLY A 99 0.98 24.57 18.48
CA GLY A 99 1.95 25.64 18.59
C GLY A 99 3.22 25.48 17.74
N LEU A 100 3.23 26.09 16.56
CA LEU A 100 4.37 26.88 16.06
C LEU A 100 3.95 27.69 14.83
N THR A 101 3.89 28.99 15.04
CA THR A 101 3.90 30.07 14.05
C THR A 101 4.95 29.84 12.97
N VAL A 102 4.54 29.91 11.70
CA VAL A 102 5.43 30.32 10.60
C VAL A 102 5.11 31.78 10.27
N ALA A 103 6.03 32.64 10.71
CA ALA A 103 6.15 34.02 10.28
C ALA A 103 7.06 34.10 9.03
N GLY A 104 6.73 35.03 8.12
CA GLY A 104 7.63 35.58 7.08
C GLY A 104 7.79 34.72 5.83
N PHE A 105 7.77 35.25 4.61
CA PHE A 105 7.98 36.62 4.12
C PHE A 105 6.92 37.03 3.09
#